data_AF-A0A8J2PK48-F1
#
_entry.id   AF-A0A8J2PK48-F1
#
_cell.length_a   1.000
_cell.length_b   1.000
_cell.length_c   1.000
_cell.angle_alpha   90.00
_cell.angle_beta   90.00
_cell.angle_gamma   90.00
#
_symmetry.space_group_name_H-M   'P 1'
#
loop_
_entity.id
_entity.type
_entity.pdbx_description
1 polymer ?
#
loop_
_entity_poly.entity_id
_entity_poly.type
_entity_poly.pdbx_seq_one_letter_code
_entity_poly.pdbx_strand_id
1 'polypeptide(L)'
;MNSSVNAYNVGMEFMRLLKENLELEENHPITSAETLVAEQLLRKFSKLTCHYVVLDEDENIFTGDDDLDTSFVDDDGSVCVPIYDDNAYVPFETKVKLVKLIEKNPNWKFKTLRSKCSAFKQPCYKQRWIDQVKNGGSRYDKLVEIDAYVYGRFKEAREDCKIVHDLDIRRWALQYAQVIPNFSFKASPTWLVYFKRRHGIGSRKIQRVVSKREVIERSQLLANSELYRNAIKKEVDRFSEKYIWSTDQTGVEYEMIGARTLSFRGERMTYGFGYSPKNAATHSYTVQPIISMAGDIVGNFYVCLQETGGKMGPRIKQSLFNAPNLTVTCSASGKLTKTHVAYFLDNVVKPNASQDFLLTFDSFSGQKDPDLYDSRFGVEGVPICKTIVVPEKCTAMVQALDTGFNRQFKYFIRAIYDYAALHESEDTECRLTSRNDVLKTVSLAHFILSAPKFKGMIRNCWVTAGMLEENEEPVVNVRDACFTNISHQCVIENCMENTFIVCSWCDRTYCFSHFYRQYHLKTCDKSPLYKAVLPEGSSNIPDPEVVAFEKAMFEAEEALKATEVLLSEVTQAKNLTTENKASSSKQTTTYKNKVSPKKAPRKRGKK
;
A
#
# COMPACT_ATOMS: atom_id res chain seq x y z
N MET A 1 10.85 -19.99 -46.55
CA MET A 1 10.68 -19.59 -47.98
C MET A 1 9.19 -19.51 -48.23
N ASN A 2 8.63 -18.34 -48.55
CA ASN A 2 7.17 -18.15 -48.78
C ASN A 2 6.61 -19.20 -49.77
N SER A 3 5.92 -20.23 -49.27
CA SER A 3 5.21 -21.19 -50.11
C SER A 3 3.72 -20.83 -50.21
N SER A 4 3.43 -19.60 -50.67
CA SER A 4 2.06 -19.29 -51.10
C SER A 4 1.73 -20.18 -52.30
N VAL A 5 0.69 -21.00 -52.20
CA VAL A 5 0.25 -21.86 -53.31
C VAL A 5 -0.08 -20.98 -54.52
N ASN A 6 0.75 -21.08 -55.56
CA ASN A 6 0.57 -20.27 -56.76
C ASN A 6 -0.61 -20.81 -57.57
N ALA A 7 -1.73 -20.08 -57.57
CA ALA A 7 -2.96 -20.49 -58.24
C ALA A 7 -2.78 -20.77 -59.74
N TYR A 8 -1.81 -20.12 -60.41
CA TYR A 8 -1.48 -20.43 -61.81
C TYR A 8 -0.83 -21.81 -61.92
N ASN A 9 0.13 -22.13 -61.06
CA ASN A 9 0.80 -23.44 -61.06
C ASN A 9 -0.17 -24.58 -60.69
N VAL A 10 -1.08 -24.35 -59.74
CA VAL A 10 -2.14 -25.32 -59.43
C VAL A 10 -3.10 -25.49 -60.62
N GLY A 11 -3.42 -24.41 -61.33
CA GLY A 11 -4.22 -24.48 -62.54
C GLY A 11 -3.55 -25.31 -63.64
N MET A 12 -2.23 -25.13 -63.82
CA MET A 12 -1.42 -25.92 -64.76
C MET A 12 -1.39 -27.40 -64.38
N GLU A 13 -1.21 -27.70 -63.09
CA GLU A 13 -1.18 -29.08 -62.60
C GLU A 13 -2.55 -29.76 -62.67
N PHE A 14 -3.63 -29.01 -62.38
CA PHE A 14 -5.00 -29.49 -62.57
C PHE A 14 -5.29 -29.82 -64.04
N MET A 15 -4.81 -28.98 -64.97
CA MET A 15 -4.92 -29.28 -66.40
C MET A 15 -4.10 -30.51 -66.81
N ARG A 16 -2.92 -30.75 -66.21
CA ARG A 16 -2.15 -31.98 -66.41
C ARG A 16 -2.95 -33.21 -65.95
N LEU A 17 -3.49 -33.16 -64.73
CA LEU A 17 -4.28 -34.25 -64.15
C LEU A 17 -5.56 -34.53 -64.94
N LEU A 18 -6.24 -33.51 -65.46
CA LEU A 18 -7.40 -33.71 -66.33
C LEU A 18 -7.03 -34.45 -67.62
N LYS A 19 -5.91 -34.10 -68.26
CA LYS A 19 -5.43 -34.78 -69.47
C LYS A 19 -5.03 -36.23 -69.23
N GLU A 20 -4.58 -36.57 -68.03
CA GLU A 20 -4.17 -37.93 -67.67
C GLU A 20 -5.34 -38.83 -67.29
N ASN A 21 -6.44 -38.25 -66.78
CA ASN A 21 -7.56 -39.01 -66.23
C ASN A 21 -8.83 -38.95 -67.09
N LEU A 22 -8.83 -38.15 -68.16
CA LEU A 22 -9.94 -38.05 -69.10
C LEU A 22 -9.39 -38.26 -70.52
N GLU A 23 -10.01 -39.16 -71.29
CA GLU A 23 -9.74 -39.29 -72.73
C GLU A 23 -10.29 -38.06 -73.45
N LEU A 24 -9.43 -37.06 -73.65
CA LEU A 24 -9.81 -35.81 -74.30
C LEU A 24 -9.57 -35.94 -75.81
N GLU A 25 -10.64 -35.96 -76.60
CA GLU A 25 -10.55 -35.80 -78.05
C GLU A 25 -10.15 -34.35 -78.38
N GLU A 26 -8.94 -34.16 -78.92
CA GLU A 26 -8.52 -32.85 -79.41
C GLU A 26 -9.30 -32.54 -80.71
N ASN A 27 -10.32 -31.67 -80.60
CA ASN A 27 -10.87 -30.75 -81.62
C ASN A 27 -12.40 -30.60 -81.58
N HIS A 28 -12.97 -30.25 -80.42
CA HIS A 28 -14.36 -29.77 -80.36
C HIS A 28 -14.45 -28.26 -80.07
N PRO A 29 -15.29 -27.48 -80.79
CA PRO A 29 -15.45 -26.06 -80.53
C PRO A 29 -16.09 -25.82 -79.15
N ILE A 30 -15.46 -24.98 -78.33
CA ILE A 30 -15.96 -24.63 -76.99
C ILE A 30 -17.29 -23.87 -77.13
N THR A 31 -18.33 -24.37 -76.47
CA THR A 31 -19.66 -23.77 -76.43
C THR A 31 -19.78 -22.70 -75.34
N SER A 32 -20.79 -21.83 -75.47
CA SER A 32 -21.11 -20.80 -74.48
C SER A 32 -21.48 -21.39 -73.11
N ALA A 33 -22.12 -22.57 -73.09
CA ALA A 33 -22.48 -23.27 -71.87
C ALA A 33 -21.24 -23.83 -71.15
N GLU A 34 -20.30 -24.41 -71.89
CA GLU A 34 -19.01 -24.86 -71.34
C GLU A 34 -18.19 -23.69 -70.81
N THR A 35 -18.24 -22.54 -71.48
CA THR A 35 -17.61 -21.30 -71.00
C THR A 35 -18.20 -20.85 -69.66
N LEU A 36 -19.54 -20.88 -69.51
CA LEU A 36 -20.20 -20.52 -68.27
C LEU A 36 -19.85 -21.48 -67.12
N VAL A 37 -19.76 -22.78 -67.40
CA VAL A 37 -19.34 -23.79 -66.42
C VAL A 37 -17.88 -23.58 -66.03
N ALA A 38 -17.00 -23.28 -67.00
CA ALA A 38 -15.60 -22.97 -66.75
C ALA A 38 -15.44 -21.70 -65.89
N GLU A 39 -16.24 -20.66 -66.11
CA GLU A 39 -16.24 -19.46 -65.27
C GLU A 39 -16.70 -19.77 -63.83
N GLN A 40 -17.70 -20.63 -63.64
CA GLN A 40 -18.12 -21.06 -62.31
C GLN A 40 -17.05 -21.91 -61.61
N LEU A 41 -16.39 -22.81 -62.34
CA LEU A 41 -15.26 -23.58 -61.85
C LEU A 41 -14.11 -22.66 -61.45
N LEU A 42 -13.78 -21.64 -62.25
CA LEU A 42 -12.75 -20.64 -61.95
C LEU A 42 -13.08 -19.84 -60.67
N ARG A 43 -14.35 -19.49 -60.45
CA ARG A 43 -14.80 -18.83 -59.21
C ARG A 43 -14.62 -19.74 -57.99
N LYS A 44 -14.98 -21.03 -58.10
CA LYS A 44 -14.79 -22.01 -57.02
C LYS A 44 -13.30 -22.31 -56.77
N PHE A 45 -12.53 -22.47 -57.83
CA PHE A 45 -11.08 -22.66 -57.81
C PHE A 45 -10.38 -21.50 -57.10
N SER A 46 -10.72 -20.25 -57.47
CA SER A 46 -10.18 -19.05 -56.82
C SER A 46 -10.48 -18.98 -55.33
N LYS A 47 -11.67 -19.46 -54.90
CA LYS A 47 -12.04 -19.55 -53.49
C LYS A 47 -11.22 -20.62 -52.75
N LEU A 48 -10.95 -21.75 -53.40
CA LEU A 48 -10.20 -22.88 -52.85
C LEU A 48 -8.71 -22.54 -52.68
N THR A 49 -8.08 -21.97 -53.71
CA THR A 49 -6.66 -21.59 -53.66
C THR A 49 -6.39 -20.42 -52.72
N CYS A 50 -7.39 -19.60 -52.39
CA CYS A 50 -7.27 -18.55 -51.37
C CYS A 50 -7.27 -19.09 -49.92
N HIS A 51 -7.72 -20.32 -49.67
CA HIS A 51 -7.71 -20.93 -48.33
C HIS A 51 -6.41 -21.69 -48.02
N TYR A 52 -5.66 -22.10 -49.04
CA TYR A 52 -4.37 -22.78 -48.90
C TYR A 52 -3.22 -21.77 -48.89
N VAL A 53 -3.10 -21.02 -47.80
CA VAL A 53 -1.80 -20.50 -47.36
C VAL A 53 -1.26 -21.56 -46.42
N VAL A 54 -0.25 -22.31 -46.85
CA VAL A 54 0.47 -23.23 -45.98
C VAL A 54 1.09 -22.38 -44.88
N LEU A 55 0.64 -22.58 -43.64
CA LEU A 55 1.35 -22.11 -42.46
C LEU A 55 2.63 -22.95 -42.39
N ASP A 56 3.80 -22.30 -42.39
CA ASP A 56 5.06 -22.97 -42.03
C ASP A 56 4.87 -23.57 -40.62
N GLU A 57 4.76 -24.89 -40.54
CA GLU A 57 5.00 -25.65 -39.32
C GLU A 57 6.51 -25.64 -39.07
N ASP A 58 7.03 -24.52 -38.57
CA ASP A 58 8.29 -24.45 -37.82
C ASP A 58 8.53 -22.98 -37.41
N GLU A 59 7.97 -22.58 -36.27
CA GLU A 59 8.68 -21.76 -35.30
C GLU A 59 7.90 -21.77 -33.98
N ASN A 60 8.33 -22.69 -33.12
CA ASN A 60 8.01 -22.68 -31.71
C ASN A 60 8.84 -21.56 -31.07
N ILE A 61 8.32 -20.34 -31.05
CA ILE A 61 8.77 -19.28 -30.14
C ILE A 61 7.52 -18.68 -29.49
N PHE A 62 7.20 -19.14 -28.28
CA PHE A 62 6.79 -18.19 -27.24
C PHE A 62 7.32 -18.66 -25.88
N THR A 63 8.55 -18.23 -25.62
CA THR A 63 9.10 -18.08 -24.29
C THR A 63 8.46 -16.88 -23.62
N GLY A 64 7.94 -17.06 -22.41
CA GLY A 64 7.83 -15.99 -21.42
C GLY A 64 6.70 -14.99 -21.60
N ASP A 65 6.31 -14.41 -20.48
CA ASP A 65 5.37 -13.31 -20.31
C ASP A 65 5.56 -12.17 -21.34
N ASP A 66 4.46 -11.46 -21.59
CA ASP A 66 4.42 -10.03 -21.99
C ASP A 66 4.11 -9.62 -23.44
N ASP A 67 3.26 -10.35 -24.18
CA ASP A 67 2.64 -9.79 -25.41
C ASP A 67 1.12 -9.94 -25.47
N LEU A 68 0.45 -8.80 -25.72
CA LEU A 68 -0.99 -8.69 -25.92
C LEU A 68 -1.45 -9.55 -27.10
N ASP A 69 -2.16 -10.63 -26.80
CA ASP A 69 -2.84 -11.48 -27.79
C ASP A 69 -3.81 -10.63 -28.64
N THR A 70 -3.47 -10.32 -29.88
CA THR A 70 -4.31 -9.51 -30.79
C THR A 70 -5.36 -10.33 -31.54
N SER A 71 -5.51 -11.62 -31.23
CA SER A 71 -6.33 -12.54 -32.02
C SER A 71 -7.76 -12.67 -31.50
N PHE A 72 -8.73 -12.72 -32.42
CA PHE A 72 -10.10 -13.13 -32.10
C PHE A 72 -10.26 -14.60 -32.42
N VAL A 73 -11.20 -15.29 -31.76
CA VAL A 73 -11.46 -16.71 -32.00
C VAL A 73 -12.94 -16.92 -32.26
N ASP A 74 -13.22 -17.66 -33.34
CA ASP A 74 -14.56 -18.05 -33.76
C ASP A 74 -15.07 -19.29 -33.01
N ASP A 75 -16.36 -19.60 -33.18
CA ASP A 75 -17.05 -20.69 -32.45
C ASP A 75 -16.47 -22.08 -32.71
N ASP A 76 -15.82 -22.28 -33.84
CA ASP A 76 -15.17 -23.53 -34.25
C ASP A 76 -13.70 -23.61 -33.82
N GLY A 77 -13.21 -22.60 -33.09
CA GLY A 77 -11.82 -22.51 -32.65
C GLY A 77 -10.90 -21.86 -33.68
N SER A 78 -11.42 -21.39 -34.82
CA SER A 78 -10.62 -20.71 -35.83
C SER A 78 -10.15 -19.34 -35.34
N VAL A 79 -8.86 -19.05 -35.50
CA VAL A 79 -8.29 -17.74 -35.15
C VAL A 79 -8.65 -16.73 -36.23
N CYS A 80 -9.51 -15.78 -35.89
CA CYS A 80 -9.77 -14.56 -36.64
C CYS A 80 -8.61 -13.58 -36.41
N VAL A 81 -7.56 -13.72 -37.21
CA VAL A 81 -6.48 -12.74 -37.32
C VAL A 81 -6.89 -11.56 -38.21
N PRO A 82 -6.30 -10.37 -38.06
CA PRO A 82 -6.44 -9.32 -39.05
C PRO A 82 -5.95 -9.88 -40.39
N ILE A 83 -6.79 -9.83 -41.43
CA ILE A 83 -6.34 -10.19 -42.78
C ILE A 83 -5.48 -9.04 -43.28
N TYR A 84 -4.18 -9.12 -43.02
CA TYR A 84 -3.19 -8.23 -43.60
C TYR A 84 -3.00 -8.60 -45.07
N ASP A 85 -3.21 -7.65 -45.97
CA ASP A 85 -2.99 -7.85 -47.40
C ASP A 85 -1.49 -7.73 -47.70
N ASP A 86 -0.81 -8.89 -47.70
CA ASP A 86 0.65 -9.03 -47.68
C ASP A 86 1.29 -8.11 -46.59
N ASN A 87 0.97 -8.39 -45.31
CA ASN A 87 1.51 -7.72 -44.11
C ASN A 87 1.19 -6.21 -43.98
N ALA A 88 0.15 -5.70 -44.64
CA ALA A 88 -0.30 -4.31 -44.49
C ALA A 88 -1.80 -4.21 -44.19
N TYR A 89 -2.16 -3.40 -43.17
CA TYR A 89 -3.55 -3.04 -42.88
C TYR A 89 -4.07 -2.10 -43.98
N VAL A 90 -5.19 -2.44 -44.60
CA VAL A 90 -5.84 -1.59 -45.62
C VAL A 90 -7.12 -1.02 -45.03
N PRO A 91 -7.19 0.31 -44.76
CA PRO A 91 -8.37 0.95 -44.19
C PRO A 91 -9.64 0.71 -45.02
N PHE A 92 -10.78 0.60 -44.35
CA PHE A 92 -12.07 0.33 -44.99
C PHE A 92 -12.42 1.38 -46.06
N GLU A 93 -12.12 2.66 -45.83
CA GLU A 93 -12.34 3.76 -46.77
C GLU A 93 -11.56 3.57 -48.06
N THR A 94 -10.36 2.99 -47.98
CA THR A 94 -9.52 2.70 -49.14
C THR A 94 -10.15 1.60 -49.99
N LYS A 95 -10.74 0.57 -49.35
CA LYS A 95 -11.50 -0.47 -50.02
C LYS A 95 -12.76 0.11 -50.69
N VAL A 96 -13.50 0.97 -49.99
CA VAL A 96 -14.68 1.67 -50.54
C VAL A 96 -14.31 2.49 -51.79
N LYS A 97 -13.21 3.26 -51.75
CA LYS A 97 -12.74 4.06 -52.89
C LYS A 97 -12.42 3.19 -54.10
N LEU A 98 -11.71 2.08 -53.91
CA LEU A 98 -11.36 1.19 -55.02
C LEU A 98 -12.59 0.45 -55.56
N VAL A 99 -13.52 0.00 -54.70
CA VAL A 99 -14.77 -0.65 -55.12
C VAL A 99 -15.61 0.29 -55.98
N LYS A 100 -15.77 1.56 -55.59
CA LYS A 100 -16.42 2.57 -56.43
C LYS A 100 -15.73 2.76 -57.78
N LEU A 101 -14.40 2.65 -57.84
CA LEU A 101 -13.62 2.75 -59.08
C LEU A 101 -13.86 1.56 -60.00
N ILE A 102 -13.97 0.35 -59.42
CA ILE A 102 -14.28 -0.90 -60.11
C ILE A 102 -15.69 -0.87 -60.68
N GLU A 103 -16.68 -0.41 -59.91
CA GLU A 103 -18.07 -0.28 -60.35
C GLU A 103 -18.22 0.68 -61.54
N LYS A 104 -17.46 1.79 -61.54
CA LYS A 104 -17.43 2.72 -62.68
C LYS A 104 -16.70 2.17 -63.91
N ASN A 105 -15.84 1.17 -63.74
CA ASN A 105 -14.96 0.67 -64.81
C ASN A 105 -14.85 -0.88 -64.78
N PRO A 106 -15.93 -1.61 -65.12
CA PRO A 106 -16.00 -3.06 -64.92
C PRO A 106 -14.95 -3.86 -65.72
N ASN A 107 -14.56 -3.36 -66.89
CA ASN A 107 -13.64 -4.02 -67.83
C ASN A 107 -12.15 -3.83 -67.49
N TRP A 108 -11.82 -3.09 -66.43
CA TRP A 108 -10.42 -2.86 -66.07
C TRP A 108 -9.75 -4.14 -65.57
N LYS A 109 -8.60 -4.45 -66.17
CA LYS A 109 -7.75 -5.58 -65.81
C LYS A 109 -7.01 -5.31 -64.49
N PHE A 110 -6.61 -6.39 -63.81
CA PHE A 110 -5.91 -6.33 -62.52
C PHE A 110 -4.73 -5.35 -62.50
N LYS A 111 -3.90 -5.35 -63.56
CA LYS A 111 -2.73 -4.46 -63.71
C LYS A 111 -3.11 -2.97 -63.65
N THR A 112 -4.25 -2.61 -64.25
CA THR A 112 -4.77 -1.23 -64.23
C THR A 112 -5.26 -0.84 -62.85
N LEU A 113 -6.02 -1.72 -62.18
CA LEU A 113 -6.52 -1.49 -60.82
C LEU A 113 -5.40 -1.38 -59.79
N ARG A 114 -4.37 -2.23 -59.90
CA ARG A 114 -3.16 -2.18 -59.04
C ARG A 114 -2.37 -0.88 -59.21
N SER A 115 -2.32 -0.31 -60.42
CA SER A 115 -1.68 1.01 -60.62
C SER A 115 -2.42 2.16 -59.92
N LYS A 116 -3.73 2.02 -59.70
CA LYS A 116 -4.59 3.02 -59.05
C LYS A 116 -4.68 2.83 -57.54
N CYS A 117 -4.41 1.63 -57.05
CA CYS A 117 -4.32 1.31 -55.63
C CYS A 117 -3.20 0.29 -55.41
N SER A 118 -2.06 0.75 -54.90
CA SER A 118 -0.88 -0.10 -54.65
C SER A 118 -1.14 -1.21 -53.63
N ALA A 119 -2.12 -1.03 -52.74
CA ALA A 119 -2.58 -2.03 -51.78
C ALA A 119 -3.37 -3.19 -52.43
N PHE A 120 -3.80 -3.05 -53.70
CA PHE A 120 -4.51 -4.08 -54.44
C PHE A 120 -3.54 -5.10 -55.08
N LYS A 121 -2.93 -5.94 -54.23
CA LYS A 121 -1.77 -6.77 -54.58
C LYS A 121 -2.12 -8.08 -55.29
N GLN A 122 -3.35 -8.59 -55.14
CA GLN A 122 -3.76 -9.86 -55.76
C GLN A 122 -5.11 -9.76 -56.51
N PRO A 123 -5.29 -10.49 -57.63
CA PRO A 123 -6.54 -10.47 -58.40
C PRO A 123 -7.78 -10.87 -57.62
N CYS A 124 -7.64 -11.81 -56.67
CA CYS A 124 -8.73 -12.29 -55.82
C CYS A 124 -9.30 -11.21 -54.89
N TYR A 125 -8.54 -10.13 -54.63
CA TYR A 125 -8.99 -9.03 -53.77
C TYR A 125 -10.16 -8.26 -54.39
N LYS A 126 -10.33 -8.32 -55.73
CA LYS A 126 -11.41 -7.62 -56.44
C LYS A 126 -12.76 -7.98 -55.84
N GLN A 127 -13.07 -9.27 -55.83
CA GLN A 127 -14.36 -9.77 -55.34
C GLN A 127 -14.44 -9.65 -53.82
N ARG A 128 -13.36 -10.00 -53.11
CA ARG A 128 -13.31 -9.97 -51.65
C ARG A 128 -13.55 -8.57 -51.07
N TRP A 129 -12.96 -7.52 -51.65
CA TRP A 129 -13.18 -6.14 -51.19
C TRP A 129 -14.57 -5.63 -51.56
N ILE A 130 -15.13 -6.00 -52.72
CA ILE A 130 -16.53 -5.72 -53.07
C ILE A 130 -17.46 -6.32 -52.01
N ASP A 131 -17.24 -7.57 -51.62
CA ASP A 131 -18.06 -8.26 -50.62
C ASP A 131 -17.89 -7.63 -49.23
N GLN A 132 -16.67 -7.24 -48.83
CA GLN A 132 -16.43 -6.53 -47.57
C GLN A 132 -17.12 -5.16 -47.52
N VAL A 133 -17.08 -4.38 -48.61
CA VAL A 133 -17.75 -3.07 -48.68
C VAL A 133 -19.27 -3.23 -48.62
N LYS A 134 -19.84 -4.20 -49.34
CA LYS A 134 -21.27 -4.50 -49.28
C LYS A 134 -21.74 -4.94 -47.89
N ASN A 135 -20.87 -5.63 -47.14
CA ASN A 135 -21.18 -6.13 -45.80
C ASN A 135 -20.83 -5.16 -44.66
N GLY A 136 -20.36 -3.94 -44.97
CA GLY A 136 -20.03 -2.92 -43.97
C GLY A 136 -18.77 -3.21 -43.15
N GLY A 137 -17.81 -3.94 -43.73
CA GLY A 137 -16.56 -4.32 -43.06
C GLY A 137 -16.29 -5.81 -43.10
N SER A 138 -15.10 -6.21 -42.66
CA SER A 138 -14.76 -7.62 -42.47
C SER A 138 -15.35 -8.16 -41.16
N ARG A 139 -15.35 -9.49 -41.01
CA ARG A 139 -15.71 -10.13 -39.73
C ARG A 139 -14.83 -9.64 -38.59
N TYR A 140 -13.53 -9.47 -38.83
CA TYR A 140 -12.57 -8.96 -37.86
C TYR A 140 -12.93 -7.54 -37.38
N ASP A 141 -13.24 -6.62 -38.31
CA ASP A 141 -13.60 -5.24 -37.96
C ASP A 141 -14.83 -5.20 -37.03
N LYS A 142 -15.84 -6.02 -37.34
CA LYS A 142 -17.06 -6.16 -36.51
C LYS A 142 -16.78 -6.74 -35.12
N LEU A 143 -15.82 -7.67 -35.02
CA LEU A 143 -15.39 -8.24 -33.74
C LEU A 143 -14.62 -7.21 -32.89
N VAL A 144 -13.79 -6.37 -33.52
CA VAL A 144 -13.11 -5.24 -32.85
C VAL A 144 -14.10 -4.24 -32.30
N GLU A 145 -15.15 -3.90 -33.06
CA GLU A 145 -16.20 -2.97 -32.59
C GLU A 145 -16.96 -3.53 -31.38
N ILE A 146 -17.37 -4.81 -31.43
CA ILE A 146 -18.00 -5.49 -30.29
C ILE A 146 -17.07 -5.48 -29.07
N ASP A 147 -15.80 -5.80 -29.27
CA ASP A 147 -14.81 -5.85 -28.20
C ASP A 147 -14.64 -4.51 -27.48
N ALA A 148 -14.45 -3.44 -28.26
CA ALA A 148 -14.30 -2.09 -27.74
C ALA A 148 -15.54 -1.63 -26.97
N TYR A 149 -16.74 -1.91 -27.49
CA TYR A 149 -18.00 -1.59 -26.81
C TYR A 149 -18.13 -2.34 -25.48
N VAL A 150 -17.93 -3.66 -25.48
CA VAL A 150 -18.07 -4.50 -24.29
C VAL A 150 -17.05 -4.10 -23.22
N TYR A 151 -15.81 -3.80 -23.62
CA TYR A 151 -14.79 -3.32 -22.70
C TYR A 151 -15.12 -1.94 -22.11
N GLY A 152 -15.68 -1.02 -22.90
CA GLY A 152 -16.22 0.26 -22.40
C GLY A 152 -17.28 0.05 -21.31
N ARG A 153 -18.28 -0.79 -21.59
CA ARG A 153 -19.35 -1.15 -20.64
C ARG A 153 -18.84 -1.81 -19.37
N PHE A 154 -17.81 -2.65 -19.49
CA PHE A 154 -17.15 -3.26 -18.35
C PHE A 154 -16.50 -2.20 -17.45
N LYS A 155 -15.76 -1.26 -18.02
CA LYS A 155 -15.12 -0.17 -17.27
C LYS A 155 -16.14 0.67 -16.51
N GLU A 156 -17.18 1.15 -17.18
CA GLU A 156 -18.28 1.93 -16.55
C GLU A 156 -18.91 1.17 -15.38
N ALA A 157 -19.19 -0.13 -15.57
CA ALA A 157 -19.78 -0.95 -14.51
C ALA A 157 -18.83 -1.09 -13.31
N ARG A 158 -17.53 -1.22 -13.54
CA ARG A 158 -16.53 -1.37 -12.47
C ARG A 158 -16.20 -0.05 -11.78
N GLU A 159 -16.26 1.09 -12.46
CA GLU A 159 -16.19 2.43 -11.86
C GLU A 159 -17.30 2.62 -10.81
N ASP A 160 -18.52 2.17 -11.13
CA ASP A 160 -19.66 2.14 -10.21
C ASP A 160 -19.62 1.00 -9.18
N CYS A 161 -18.53 0.24 -9.11
CA CYS A 161 -18.36 -0.95 -8.27
C CYS A 161 -19.41 -2.07 -8.48
N LYS A 162 -20.16 -2.05 -9.60
CA LYS A 162 -21.21 -3.04 -9.90
C LYS A 162 -20.60 -4.42 -10.11
N ILE A 163 -21.23 -5.45 -9.56
CA ILE A 163 -20.81 -6.83 -9.77
C ILE A 163 -21.05 -7.19 -11.24
N VAL A 164 -20.02 -7.67 -11.92
CA VAL A 164 -20.09 -8.10 -13.32
C VAL A 164 -19.75 -9.57 -13.38
N HIS A 165 -20.62 -10.35 -14.01
CA HIS A 165 -20.40 -11.77 -14.27
C HIS A 165 -20.09 -12.02 -15.74
N ASP A 166 -19.53 -13.19 -16.01
CA ASP A 166 -19.30 -13.74 -17.36
C ASP A 166 -20.56 -13.64 -18.24
N LEU A 167 -21.74 -13.84 -17.66
CA LEU A 167 -23.02 -13.71 -18.36
C LEU A 167 -23.31 -12.27 -18.82
N ASP A 168 -22.92 -11.27 -18.03
CA ASP A 168 -23.17 -9.87 -18.35
C ASP A 168 -22.31 -9.41 -19.53
N ILE A 169 -21.03 -9.82 -19.55
CA ILE A 169 -20.11 -9.58 -20.67
C ILE A 169 -20.68 -10.17 -21.97
N ARG A 170 -21.16 -11.42 -21.91
CA ARG A 170 -21.80 -12.08 -23.07
C ARG A 170 -23.07 -11.36 -23.51
N ARG A 171 -23.90 -10.89 -22.57
CA ARG A 171 -25.13 -10.13 -22.87
C ARG A 171 -24.81 -8.81 -23.57
N TRP A 172 -23.84 -8.04 -23.10
CA TRP A 172 -23.42 -6.79 -23.75
C TRP A 172 -22.93 -7.04 -25.17
N ALA A 173 -22.17 -8.12 -25.39
CA ALA A 173 -21.65 -8.48 -26.71
C ALA A 173 -22.78 -8.86 -27.69
N LEU A 174 -23.73 -9.68 -27.26
CA LEU A 174 -24.89 -10.06 -28.07
C LEU A 174 -25.80 -8.86 -28.37
N GLN A 175 -26.01 -7.98 -27.39
CA GLN A 175 -26.81 -6.77 -27.56
C GLN A 175 -26.19 -5.85 -28.63
N TYR A 176 -24.88 -5.64 -28.59
CA TYR A 176 -24.21 -4.80 -29.59
C TYR A 176 -24.17 -5.46 -30.98
N ALA A 177 -23.97 -6.78 -31.04
CA ALA A 177 -23.95 -7.51 -32.30
C ALA A 177 -25.28 -7.41 -33.08
N GLN A 178 -26.43 -7.27 -32.39
CA GLN A 178 -27.73 -7.05 -33.05
C GLN A 178 -27.81 -5.72 -33.82
N VAL A 179 -26.98 -4.74 -33.48
CA VAL A 179 -26.90 -3.44 -34.16
C VAL A 179 -26.12 -3.56 -35.47
N ILE A 180 -25.26 -4.59 -35.61
CA ILE A 180 -24.42 -4.77 -36.79
C ILE A 180 -25.21 -5.54 -37.87
N PRO A 181 -25.52 -4.91 -39.02
CA PRO A 181 -26.32 -5.54 -40.07
C PRO A 181 -25.58 -6.73 -40.69
N ASN A 182 -26.34 -7.77 -41.06
CA ASN A 182 -25.86 -8.98 -41.72
C ASN A 182 -24.69 -9.66 -40.98
N PHE A 183 -24.67 -9.58 -39.64
CA PHE A 183 -23.64 -10.19 -38.82
C PHE A 183 -24.26 -11.14 -37.79
N SER A 184 -23.83 -12.39 -37.80
CA SER A 184 -24.17 -13.36 -36.76
C SER A 184 -22.97 -13.54 -35.84
N PHE A 185 -23.18 -13.19 -34.58
CA PHE A 185 -22.19 -13.30 -33.51
C PHE A 185 -22.72 -14.23 -32.43
N LYS A 186 -21.86 -15.13 -31.95
CA LYS A 186 -22.12 -15.88 -30.73
C LYS A 186 -21.08 -15.47 -29.70
N ALA A 187 -21.56 -15.01 -28.55
CA ALA A 187 -20.72 -14.83 -27.39
C ALA A 187 -20.42 -16.21 -26.80
N SER A 188 -19.55 -17.01 -27.43
CA SER A 188 -19.21 -18.35 -26.98
C SER A 188 -18.34 -18.31 -25.70
N PRO A 189 -18.25 -19.43 -24.93
CA PRO A 189 -17.31 -19.52 -23.81
C PRO A 189 -15.86 -19.26 -24.23
N THR A 190 -15.47 -19.76 -25.40
CA THR A 190 -14.14 -19.54 -25.98
C THR A 190 -13.90 -18.05 -26.24
N TRP A 191 -14.82 -17.36 -26.93
CA TRP A 191 -14.72 -15.92 -27.14
C TRP A 191 -14.55 -15.14 -25.83
N LEU A 192 -15.32 -15.51 -24.79
CA LEU A 192 -15.26 -14.84 -23.49
C LEU A 192 -13.91 -15.03 -22.79
N VAL A 193 -13.29 -16.21 -22.91
CA VAL A 193 -11.95 -16.47 -22.35
C VAL A 193 -10.92 -15.56 -23.02
N TYR A 194 -10.94 -15.46 -24.34
CA TYR A 194 -10.02 -14.60 -25.09
C TYR A 194 -10.28 -13.12 -24.82
N PHE A 195 -11.54 -12.67 -24.76
CA PHE A 195 -11.90 -11.32 -24.35
C PHE A 195 -11.30 -10.98 -22.98
N LYS A 196 -11.49 -11.85 -21.99
CA LYS A 196 -10.96 -11.66 -20.64
C LYS A 196 -9.43 -11.60 -20.63
N ARG A 197 -8.76 -12.46 -21.41
CA ARG A 197 -7.29 -12.47 -21.54
C ARG A 197 -6.78 -11.16 -22.13
N ARG A 198 -7.34 -10.71 -23.26
CA ARG A 198 -6.93 -9.48 -23.96
C ARG A 198 -7.02 -8.22 -23.11
N HIS A 199 -7.97 -8.20 -22.18
CA HIS A 199 -8.22 -7.05 -21.28
C HIS A 199 -7.74 -7.27 -19.84
N GLY A 200 -7.02 -8.36 -19.55
CA GLY A 200 -6.52 -8.66 -18.20
C GLY A 200 -7.62 -8.89 -17.14
N ILE A 201 -8.80 -9.34 -17.54
CA ILE A 201 -9.97 -9.51 -16.67
C ILE A 201 -9.94 -10.91 -16.05
N GLY A 202 -9.92 -10.98 -14.72
CA GLY A 202 -9.97 -12.23 -13.97
C GLY A 202 -11.04 -12.22 -12.88
N SER A 203 -11.49 -13.42 -12.48
CA SER A 203 -12.34 -13.57 -11.30
C SER A 203 -11.56 -13.20 -10.04
N ARG A 204 -12.16 -12.40 -9.16
CA ARG A 204 -11.58 -11.96 -7.89
C ARG A 204 -12.62 -12.09 -6.79
N LYS A 205 -12.19 -12.51 -5.60
CA LYS A 205 -13.06 -12.56 -4.42
C LYS A 205 -13.45 -11.14 -4.01
N ILE A 206 -14.75 -10.85 -3.91
CA ILE A 206 -15.25 -9.60 -3.33
C ILE A 206 -14.87 -9.59 -1.85
N GLN A 207 -13.99 -8.67 -1.46
CA GLN A 207 -13.54 -8.55 -0.07
C GLN A 207 -14.55 -7.80 0.80
N ARG A 208 -15.27 -6.84 0.22
CA ARG A 208 -16.28 -6.00 0.88
C ARG A 208 -17.33 -5.54 -0.12
N VAL A 209 -18.60 -5.59 0.27
CA VAL A 209 -19.72 -5.01 -0.49
C VAL A 209 -19.89 -3.54 -0.07
N VAL A 210 -20.08 -2.64 -1.03
CA VAL A 210 -20.29 -1.20 -0.78
C VAL A 210 -21.66 -0.76 -1.31
N SER A 211 -22.30 0.16 -0.60
CA SER A 211 -23.57 0.79 -0.98
C SER A 211 -23.36 1.88 -2.04
N LYS A 212 -24.42 2.21 -2.80
CA LYS A 212 -24.39 3.32 -3.77
C LYS A 212 -24.05 4.66 -3.11
N ARG A 213 -24.49 4.88 -1.87
CA ARG A 213 -24.14 6.05 -1.08
C ARG A 213 -22.63 6.12 -0.81
N GLU A 214 -22.01 5.01 -0.43
CA GLU A 214 -20.55 4.95 -0.21
C GLU A 214 -19.74 5.21 -1.50
N VAL A 215 -20.27 4.82 -2.67
CA VAL A 215 -19.64 5.13 -3.97
C VAL A 215 -19.72 6.63 -4.29
N ILE A 216 -20.89 7.26 -4.11
CA ILE A 216 -21.04 8.72 -4.28
C ILE A 216 -20.19 9.48 -3.27
N GLU A 217 -20.20 9.05 -2.00
CA GLU A 217 -19.33 9.61 -0.96
C GLU A 217 -17.86 9.50 -1.39
N ARG A 218 -17.41 8.38 -1.97
CA ARG A 218 -16.04 8.23 -2.49
C ARG A 218 -15.71 9.24 -3.60
N SER A 219 -16.59 9.44 -4.57
CA SER A 219 -16.36 10.43 -5.64
C SER A 219 -16.29 11.85 -5.08
N GLN A 220 -17.14 12.17 -4.09
CA GLN A 220 -17.09 13.45 -3.39
C GLN A 220 -15.78 13.61 -2.57
N LEU A 221 -15.31 12.54 -1.91
CA LEU A 221 -14.04 12.56 -1.19
C LEU A 221 -12.86 12.79 -2.13
N LEU A 222 -12.87 12.20 -3.33
CA LEU A 222 -11.87 12.45 -4.37
C LEU A 222 -11.89 13.90 -4.84
N ALA A 223 -13.06 14.46 -5.12
CA ALA A 223 -13.20 15.86 -5.51
C ALA A 223 -12.74 16.82 -4.40
N ASN A 224 -13.12 16.56 -3.15
CA ASN A 224 -12.68 17.37 -2.00
C ASN A 224 -11.17 17.28 -1.79
N SER A 225 -10.59 16.09 -1.95
CA SER A 225 -9.15 15.86 -1.88
C SER A 225 -8.40 16.65 -2.95
N GLU A 226 -8.96 16.71 -4.16
CA GLU A 226 -8.36 17.47 -5.27
C GLU A 226 -8.45 18.99 -5.04
N LEU A 227 -9.56 19.48 -4.51
CA LEU A 227 -9.68 20.89 -4.10
C LEU A 227 -8.66 21.25 -3.02
N TYR A 228 -8.45 20.37 -2.05
CA TYR A 228 -7.44 20.56 -0.99
C TYR A 228 -6.02 20.58 -1.55
N ARG A 229 -5.64 19.64 -2.42
CA ARG A 229 -4.33 19.64 -3.09
C ARG A 229 -4.10 20.93 -3.87
N ASN A 230 -5.09 21.36 -4.64
CA ASN A 230 -5.02 22.60 -5.41
C ASN A 230 -4.91 23.84 -4.53
N ALA A 231 -5.54 23.85 -3.34
CA ALA A 231 -5.38 24.92 -2.38
C ALA A 231 -3.94 25.00 -1.84
N ILE A 232 -3.33 23.87 -1.50
CA ILE A 232 -1.94 23.84 -1.03
C ILE A 232 -0.98 24.23 -2.13
N LYS A 233 -1.09 23.64 -3.33
CA LYS A 233 -0.20 23.93 -4.47
C LYS A 233 -0.16 25.42 -4.83
N LYS A 234 -1.26 26.15 -4.67
CA LYS A 234 -1.32 27.61 -4.87
C LYS A 234 -0.53 28.41 -3.84
N GLU A 235 -0.30 27.85 -2.66
CA GLU A 235 0.42 28.48 -1.57
C GLU A 235 1.88 28.01 -1.49
N VAL A 236 2.25 26.88 -2.13
CA VAL A 236 3.63 26.33 -2.08
C VAL A 236 4.68 27.38 -2.47
N ASP A 237 4.44 28.16 -3.53
CA ASP A 237 5.40 29.18 -3.99
C ASP A 237 5.54 30.39 -3.05
N ARG A 238 4.62 30.56 -2.09
CA ARG A 238 4.62 31.70 -1.14
C ARG A 238 5.43 31.43 0.11
N PHE A 239 5.67 30.16 0.43
CA PHE A 239 6.36 29.74 1.64
C PHE A 239 7.55 28.89 1.26
N SER A 240 8.67 29.04 1.96
CA SER A 240 9.75 28.05 1.84
C SER A 240 9.24 26.68 2.29
N GLU A 241 9.64 25.59 1.62
CA GLU A 241 9.25 24.23 1.98
C GLU A 241 9.53 23.89 3.46
N LYS A 242 10.53 24.53 4.07
CA LYS A 242 10.85 24.39 5.49
C LYS A 242 9.72 24.89 6.40
N TYR A 243 8.89 25.81 5.93
CA TYR A 243 7.77 26.46 6.63
C TYR A 243 6.41 26.08 6.02
N ILE A 244 6.35 24.98 5.28
CA ILE A 244 5.09 24.32 4.91
C ILE A 244 4.97 23.08 5.78
N TRP A 245 4.07 23.11 6.76
CA TRP A 245 3.98 22.15 7.84
C TRP A 245 2.68 21.35 7.79
N SER A 246 2.78 20.06 8.07
CA SER A 246 1.65 19.16 8.30
C SER A 246 1.72 18.64 9.73
N THR A 247 0.59 18.68 10.44
CA THR A 247 0.44 18.10 11.77
C THR A 247 -0.82 17.24 11.87
N ASP A 248 -0.74 16.17 12.64
CA ASP A 248 -1.81 15.19 12.82
C ASP A 248 -1.63 14.46 14.15
N GLN A 249 -2.74 14.02 14.74
CA GLN A 249 -2.74 13.25 15.98
C GLN A 249 -2.72 11.76 15.68
N THR A 250 -1.76 11.03 16.24
CA THR A 250 -1.71 9.57 16.14
C THR A 250 -1.80 8.92 17.52
N GLY A 251 -2.78 8.03 17.69
CA GLY A 251 -2.90 7.21 18.89
C GLY A 251 -1.85 6.09 18.87
N VAL A 252 -1.17 5.88 19.98
CA VAL A 252 -0.20 4.79 20.19
C VAL A 252 -0.65 3.98 21.40
N GLU A 253 -0.80 2.67 21.24
CA GLU A 253 -1.14 1.77 22.35
C GLU A 253 -0.01 1.77 23.41
N TYR A 254 -0.37 1.66 24.69
CA TYR A 254 0.64 1.56 25.75
C TYR A 254 1.46 0.26 25.65
N GLU A 255 0.92 -0.77 25.01
CA GLU A 255 1.65 -1.96 24.60
C GLU A 255 1.33 -2.30 23.14
N MET A 256 2.32 -2.17 22.26
CA MET A 256 2.15 -2.46 20.84
C MET A 256 2.50 -3.92 20.53
N ILE A 257 1.49 -4.77 20.40
CA ILE A 257 1.69 -6.20 20.08
C ILE A 257 1.57 -6.44 18.57
N GLY A 258 2.50 -7.22 18.00
CA GLY A 258 2.43 -7.70 16.62
C GLY A 258 1.20 -8.58 16.34
N ALA A 259 0.52 -8.36 15.22
CA ALA A 259 -0.64 -9.16 14.83
C ALA A 259 -0.30 -10.52 14.20
N ARG A 260 1.00 -10.82 14.03
CA ARG A 260 1.51 -12.02 13.36
C ARG A 260 2.76 -12.51 14.09
N THR A 261 2.93 -13.82 14.14
CA THR A 261 4.15 -14.48 14.63
C THR A 261 4.44 -15.69 13.74
N LEU A 262 5.68 -16.17 13.74
CA LEU A 262 6.01 -17.46 13.15
C LEU A 262 5.49 -18.56 14.09
N SER A 263 4.81 -19.56 13.52
CA SER A 263 4.32 -20.71 14.28
C SER A 263 4.46 -22.01 13.50
N PHE A 264 4.26 -23.13 14.18
CA PHE A 264 4.38 -24.47 13.63
C PHE A 264 3.33 -24.72 12.54
N ARG A 265 3.76 -25.33 11.44
CA ARG A 265 2.88 -25.68 10.31
C ARG A 265 1.77 -26.62 10.78
N GLY A 266 0.52 -26.28 10.47
CA GLY A 266 -0.65 -27.08 10.84
C GLY A 266 -1.21 -26.81 12.24
N GLU A 267 -0.62 -25.88 12.99
CA GLU A 267 -1.19 -25.39 14.24
C GLU A 267 -2.58 -24.77 13.98
N ARG A 268 -3.58 -25.23 14.73
CA ARG A 268 -4.97 -24.76 14.57
C ARG A 268 -5.22 -23.41 15.23
N MET A 269 -4.48 -23.10 16.30
CA MET A 269 -4.60 -21.89 17.10
C MET A 269 -3.22 -21.37 17.47
N THR A 270 -2.86 -20.18 16.98
CA THR A 270 -1.59 -19.52 17.32
C THR A 270 -1.85 -18.47 18.40
N TYR A 271 -1.14 -18.59 19.52
CA TYR A 271 -1.22 -17.64 20.63
C TYR A 271 -0.02 -16.69 20.63
N GLY A 272 -0.26 -15.43 21.01
CA GLY A 272 0.77 -14.44 21.32
C GLY A 272 0.58 -13.95 22.76
N PHE A 273 1.68 -13.62 23.42
CA PHE A 273 1.70 -13.09 24.77
C PHE A 273 1.86 -11.56 24.75
N GLY A 274 1.26 -10.89 25.73
CA GLY A 274 1.50 -9.48 26.06
C GLY A 274 1.77 -9.36 27.56
N TYR A 275 2.72 -8.52 27.94
CA TYR A 275 3.23 -8.36 29.30
C TYR A 275 2.25 -7.63 30.22
N SER A 276 1.40 -6.77 29.67
CA SER A 276 0.46 -5.99 30.47
C SER A 276 -0.92 -6.62 30.51
N PRO A 277 -1.75 -6.29 31.53
CA PRO A 277 -3.17 -6.57 31.48
C PRO A 277 -3.76 -6.07 30.16
N LYS A 278 -4.77 -6.75 29.61
CA LYS A 278 -5.41 -6.45 28.32
C LYS A 278 -5.68 -4.95 28.10
N ASN A 279 -5.92 -4.20 29.18
CA ASN A 279 -6.16 -2.77 29.20
C ASN A 279 -5.02 -1.95 28.54
N ALA A 280 -3.74 -2.28 28.73
CA ALA A 280 -2.63 -1.51 28.14
C ALA A 280 -2.51 -1.72 26.62
N ALA A 281 -2.95 -2.88 26.12
CA ALA A 281 -3.11 -3.12 24.69
C ALA A 281 -4.38 -2.46 24.10
N THR A 282 -5.31 -1.99 24.94
CA THR A 282 -6.56 -1.32 24.50
C THR A 282 -6.59 0.19 24.75
N HIS A 283 -5.77 0.69 25.67
CA HIS A 283 -5.63 2.11 25.94
C HIS A 283 -4.46 2.68 25.16
N SER A 284 -4.59 3.94 24.76
CA SER A 284 -3.59 4.64 23.96
C SER A 284 -3.31 6.02 24.52
N TYR A 285 -2.08 6.49 24.37
CA TYR A 285 -1.74 7.90 24.47
C TYR A 285 -1.70 8.53 23.08
N THR A 286 -1.75 9.86 23.01
CA THR A 286 -1.69 10.57 21.72
C THR A 286 -0.32 11.18 21.53
N VAL A 287 0.25 11.01 20.33
CA VAL A 287 1.43 11.73 19.88
C VAL A 287 1.04 12.61 18.69
N GLN A 288 1.48 13.86 18.67
CA GLN A 288 1.25 14.79 17.58
C GLN A 288 2.59 15.33 17.07
N PRO A 289 3.12 14.76 15.97
CA PRO A 289 4.28 15.30 15.27
C PRO A 289 3.91 16.50 14.37
N ILE A 290 4.94 17.21 13.93
CA ILE A 290 4.89 18.15 12.81
C ILE A 290 5.99 17.75 11.84
N ILE A 291 5.67 17.65 10.56
CA ILE A 291 6.66 17.48 9.48
C ILE A 291 6.61 18.65 8.52
N SER A 292 7.75 19.04 7.96
CA SER A 292 7.87 20.05 6.91
C SER A 292 7.87 19.41 5.52
N MET A 293 7.50 20.18 4.50
CA MET A 293 7.62 19.79 3.09
C MET A 293 9.09 19.60 2.68
N ALA A 294 10.02 20.28 3.35
CA ALA A 294 11.46 20.09 3.17
C ALA A 294 11.97 18.71 3.65
N GLY A 295 11.13 17.93 4.33
CA GLY A 295 11.49 16.60 4.81
C GLY A 295 11.99 16.54 6.25
N ASP A 296 11.75 17.57 7.06
CA ASP A 296 12.22 17.62 8.45
C ASP A 296 11.07 17.37 9.43
N ILE A 297 11.38 16.83 10.61
CA ILE A 297 10.49 16.94 11.78
C ILE A 297 10.67 18.34 12.37
N VAL A 298 9.56 19.04 12.63
CA VAL A 298 9.58 20.41 13.17
C VAL A 298 9.35 20.36 14.67
N GLY A 299 10.36 20.80 15.43
CA GLY A 299 10.28 20.93 16.87
C GLY A 299 10.10 19.60 17.62
N ASN A 300 9.46 19.70 18.79
CA ASN A 300 9.23 18.57 19.69
C ASN A 300 8.00 17.76 19.27
N PHE A 301 8.01 16.45 19.52
CA PHE A 301 6.75 15.69 19.52
C PHE A 301 5.89 16.10 20.71
N TYR A 302 4.63 16.41 20.44
CA TYR A 302 3.66 16.68 21.48
C TYR A 302 3.01 15.39 21.96
N VAL A 303 3.11 15.10 23.25
CA VAL A 303 2.64 13.83 23.84
C VAL A 303 1.55 14.11 24.87
N CYS A 304 0.38 13.51 24.70
CA CYS A 304 -0.72 13.55 25.66
C CYS A 304 -0.92 12.18 26.30
N LEU A 305 -0.51 12.08 27.57
CA LEU A 305 -0.71 10.88 28.38
C LEU A 305 -2.15 10.81 28.92
N GLN A 306 -2.63 9.59 29.16
CA GLN A 306 -3.88 9.37 29.86
C GLN A 306 -3.66 9.41 31.38
N GLU A 307 -4.35 10.32 32.08
CA GLU A 307 -4.28 10.45 33.54
C GLU A 307 -5.67 10.46 34.18
N THR A 308 -5.84 9.73 35.28
CA THR A 308 -7.08 9.76 36.06
C THR A 308 -7.38 11.18 36.52
N GLY A 309 -8.55 11.71 36.14
CA GLY A 309 -8.94 13.09 36.46
C GLY A 309 -8.31 14.16 35.53
N GLY A 310 -7.55 13.76 34.51
CA GLY A 310 -7.02 14.64 33.47
C GLY A 310 -5.96 15.64 33.93
N LYS A 311 -5.30 15.37 35.06
CA LYS A 311 -4.24 16.22 35.62
C LYS A 311 -3.09 15.35 36.13
N MET A 312 -1.86 15.73 35.81
CA MET A 312 -0.67 15.16 36.47
C MET A 312 -0.50 15.76 37.87
N GLY A 313 -0.46 14.90 38.89
CA GLY A 313 -0.14 15.31 40.25
C GLY A 313 1.31 15.82 40.38
N PRO A 314 1.61 16.69 41.37
CA PRO A 314 2.94 17.30 41.52
C PRO A 314 4.09 16.29 41.64
N ARG A 315 3.87 15.18 42.36
CA ARG A 315 4.87 14.10 42.50
C ARG A 315 5.16 13.40 41.17
N ILE A 316 4.13 13.18 40.34
CA ILE A 316 4.27 12.57 39.02
C ILE A 316 5.09 13.49 38.11
N LYS A 317 4.83 14.81 38.15
CA LYS A 317 5.61 15.78 37.36
C LYS A 317 7.09 15.79 37.73
N GLN A 318 7.42 15.61 39.02
CA GLN A 318 8.80 15.59 39.50
C GLN A 318 9.57 14.32 39.08
N SER A 319 8.89 13.17 38.99
CA SER A 319 9.51 11.89 38.62
C SER A 319 9.36 11.54 37.13
N LEU A 320 8.77 12.44 36.34
CA LEU A 320 8.53 12.21 34.92
C LEU A 320 9.84 12.27 34.14
N PHE A 321 10.03 11.32 33.23
CA PHE A 321 11.17 11.30 32.34
C PHE A 321 11.22 12.57 31.51
N ASN A 322 12.27 13.36 31.69
CA ASN A 322 12.47 14.61 30.97
C ASN A 322 13.27 14.37 29.68
N ALA A 323 12.60 14.53 28.54
CA ALA A 323 13.20 14.41 27.22
C ALA A 323 13.22 15.79 26.54
N PRO A 324 14.38 16.28 26.05
CA PRO A 324 14.50 17.63 25.49
C PRO A 324 13.71 17.82 24.18
N ASN A 325 13.40 16.72 23.49
CA ASN A 325 12.70 16.68 22.21
C ASN A 325 11.20 16.36 22.32
N LEU A 326 10.64 16.37 23.53
CA LEU A 326 9.22 16.14 23.78
C LEU A 326 8.58 17.33 24.50
N THR A 327 7.32 17.59 24.18
CA THR A 327 6.46 18.49 24.95
C THR A 327 5.30 17.67 25.50
N VAL A 328 5.20 17.53 26.82
CA VAL A 328 4.31 16.55 27.46
C VAL A 328 3.12 17.23 28.15
N THR A 329 1.93 16.65 27.93
CA THR A 329 0.67 17.02 28.60
C THR A 329 -0.10 15.76 29.02
N CYS A 330 -1.28 15.94 29.60
CA CYS A 330 -2.19 14.84 29.91
C CYS A 330 -3.66 15.21 29.75
N SER A 331 -4.50 14.20 29.50
CA SER A 331 -5.96 14.32 29.58
C SER A 331 -6.58 13.07 30.20
N ALA A 332 -7.87 13.14 30.55
CA ALA A 332 -8.58 12.02 31.17
C ALA A 332 -8.68 10.77 30.26
N SER A 333 -8.69 10.99 28.94
CA SER A 333 -8.84 9.95 27.92
C SER A 333 -7.59 9.72 27.07
N GLY A 334 -6.51 10.48 27.31
CA GLY A 334 -5.35 10.54 26.43
C GLY A 334 -5.60 11.28 25.10
N LYS A 335 -6.82 11.77 24.83
CA LYS A 335 -7.19 12.54 23.64
C LYS A 335 -7.04 14.04 23.86
N LEU A 336 -6.82 14.79 22.78
CA LEU A 336 -6.70 16.25 22.85
C LEU A 336 -8.08 16.93 22.88
N THR A 337 -8.11 18.10 23.53
CA THR A 337 -9.23 19.05 23.48
C THR A 337 -8.72 20.39 22.95
N LYS A 338 -9.62 21.37 22.74
CA LYS A 338 -9.25 22.74 22.33
C LYS A 338 -8.15 23.36 23.21
N THR A 339 -8.18 23.14 24.52
CA THR A 339 -7.14 23.66 25.45
C THR A 339 -5.79 22.99 25.25
N HIS A 340 -5.77 21.70 24.89
CA HIS A 340 -4.54 20.99 24.59
C HIS A 340 -3.95 21.41 23.24
N VAL A 341 -4.81 21.76 22.27
CA VAL A 341 -4.38 22.34 20.99
C VAL A 341 -3.79 23.73 21.21
N ALA A 342 -4.43 24.58 22.01
CA ALA A 342 -3.87 25.87 22.42
C ALA A 342 -2.46 25.72 23.02
N TYR A 343 -2.30 24.79 23.97
CA TYR A 343 -1.00 24.50 24.57
C TYR A 343 0.03 24.00 23.54
N PHE A 344 -0.37 23.14 22.59
CA PHE A 344 0.48 22.70 21.48
C PHE A 344 0.95 23.86 20.60
N LEU A 345 0.04 24.76 20.22
CA LEU A 345 0.39 25.94 19.43
C LEU A 345 1.39 26.83 20.17
N ASP A 346 1.19 27.06 21.47
CA ASP A 346 2.05 27.92 22.28
C ASP A 346 3.44 27.33 22.55
N ASN A 347 3.54 26.01 22.75
CA ASN A 347 4.77 25.36 23.22
C ASN A 347 5.51 24.53 22.15
N VAL A 348 4.91 24.31 20.98
CA VAL A 348 5.53 23.54 19.89
C VAL A 348 5.55 24.35 18.59
N VAL A 349 4.41 24.86 18.14
CA VAL A 349 4.33 25.57 16.84
C VAL A 349 5.03 26.93 16.92
N LYS A 350 4.62 27.78 17.87
CA LYS A 350 5.12 29.16 17.99
C LYS A 350 6.64 29.26 18.17
N PRO A 351 7.30 28.43 19.01
CA PRO A 351 8.76 28.47 19.14
C PRO A 351 9.53 28.12 17.87
N ASN A 352 8.91 27.39 16.92
CA ASN A 352 9.54 27.00 15.66
C ASN A 352 9.18 27.93 14.50
N ALA A 353 8.24 28.85 14.69
CA ALA A 353 7.79 29.80 13.67
C ALA A 353 8.66 31.05 13.66
N SER A 354 9.76 31.03 12.91
CA SER A 354 10.66 32.18 12.74
C SER A 354 10.32 33.08 11.55
N GLN A 355 9.43 32.66 10.68
CA GLN A 355 8.89 33.42 9.54
C GLN A 355 7.49 32.90 9.20
N ASP A 356 6.81 33.59 8.29
CA ASP A 356 5.47 33.21 7.85
C ASP A 356 5.47 31.77 7.34
N PHE A 357 4.41 31.04 7.69
CA PHE A 357 4.34 29.60 7.46
C PHE A 357 2.92 29.14 7.13
N LEU A 358 2.84 28.03 6.42
CA LEU A 358 1.61 27.31 6.10
C LEU A 358 1.48 26.11 7.04
N LEU A 359 0.36 26.00 7.73
CA LEU A 359 0.05 24.87 8.61
C LEU A 359 -1.18 24.11 8.11
N THR A 360 -1.01 22.80 7.90
CA THR A 360 -2.08 21.89 7.48
C THR A 360 -2.38 20.87 8.58
N PHE A 361 -3.67 20.63 8.81
CA PHE A 361 -4.13 19.75 9.89
C PHE A 361 -5.52 19.17 9.59
N ASP A 362 -5.93 18.18 10.38
CA ASP A 362 -7.18 17.46 10.18
C ASP A 362 -8.43 18.29 10.51
N SER A 363 -9.59 17.82 10.08
CA SER A 363 -10.86 18.50 10.32
C SER A 363 -11.43 18.28 11.73
N PHE A 364 -10.60 18.09 12.76
CA PHE A 364 -11.05 17.91 14.13
C PHE A 364 -11.61 19.21 14.71
N SER A 365 -12.78 19.13 15.37
CA SER A 365 -13.47 20.31 15.92
C SER A 365 -12.64 21.10 16.93
N GLY A 366 -11.72 20.44 17.65
CA GLY A 366 -10.81 21.12 18.58
C GLY A 366 -9.66 21.89 17.92
N GLN A 367 -9.41 21.68 16.61
CA GLN A 367 -8.34 22.35 15.84
C GLN A 367 -8.89 23.32 14.77
N LYS A 368 -10.16 23.23 14.37
CA LYS A 368 -10.75 24.05 13.29
C LYS A 368 -11.15 25.48 13.69
N ASP A 369 -11.01 25.85 14.95
CA ASP A 369 -11.41 27.17 15.43
C ASP A 369 -10.38 28.25 15.02
N PRO A 370 -10.75 29.21 14.14
CA PRO A 370 -9.82 30.25 13.67
C PRO A 370 -9.23 31.08 14.80
N ASP A 371 -10.01 31.35 15.86
CA ASP A 371 -9.57 32.17 16.99
C ASP A 371 -8.35 31.58 17.70
N LEU A 372 -8.14 30.25 17.63
CA LEU A 372 -6.94 29.62 18.18
C LEU A 372 -5.66 30.13 17.53
N TYR A 373 -5.69 30.34 16.22
CA TYR A 373 -4.54 30.75 15.43
C TYR A 373 -4.44 32.28 15.41
N ASP A 374 -5.55 32.98 15.19
CA ASP A 374 -5.57 34.44 15.09
C ASP A 374 -5.10 35.10 16.40
N SER A 375 -5.51 34.56 17.56
CA SER A 375 -5.03 35.05 18.87
C SER A 375 -3.54 34.84 19.13
N ARG A 376 -2.86 33.96 18.37
CA ARG A 376 -1.44 33.59 18.57
C ARG A 376 -0.52 34.16 17.50
N PHE A 377 -1.01 34.25 16.27
CA PHE A 377 -0.25 34.56 15.05
C PHE A 377 -0.81 35.78 14.30
N GLY A 378 -1.96 36.34 14.73
CA GLY A 378 -2.52 37.60 14.21
C GLY A 378 -2.07 38.84 15.01
N VAL A 379 -0.98 38.72 15.77
CA VAL A 379 -0.43 39.79 16.63
C VAL A 379 0.80 40.39 15.98
N GLU A 380 0.97 41.71 16.11
CA GLU A 380 2.12 42.43 15.56
C GLU A 380 3.46 41.84 16.06
N GLY A 381 4.42 41.70 15.15
CA GLY A 381 5.74 41.14 15.45
C GLY A 381 5.80 39.61 15.56
N VAL A 382 4.69 38.90 15.32
CA VAL A 382 4.66 37.43 15.23
C VAL A 382 4.46 37.00 13.77
N PRO A 383 5.13 35.93 13.30
CA PRO A 383 4.90 35.42 11.96
C PRO A 383 3.47 34.98 11.68
N ILE A 384 3.03 35.19 10.46
CA ILE A 384 1.69 34.85 9.99
C ILE A 384 1.57 33.33 9.83
N CYS A 385 0.52 32.76 10.42
CA CYS A 385 0.14 31.37 10.23
C CYS A 385 -1.02 31.27 9.24
N LYS A 386 -0.74 30.82 8.01
CA LYS A 386 -1.78 30.45 7.05
C LYS A 386 -2.24 29.03 7.37
N THR A 387 -3.54 28.81 7.56
CA THR A 387 -4.08 27.48 7.83
C THR A 387 -4.82 26.90 6.62
N ILE A 388 -4.62 25.60 6.35
CA ILE A 388 -5.44 24.84 5.39
C ILE A 388 -5.88 23.52 6.04
N VAL A 389 -7.19 23.37 6.19
CA VAL A 389 -7.80 22.20 6.85
C VAL A 389 -7.99 21.06 5.85
N VAL A 390 -7.53 19.86 6.20
CA VAL A 390 -7.80 18.63 5.45
C VAL A 390 -9.32 18.36 5.47
N PRO A 391 -9.96 18.12 4.32
CA PRO A 391 -11.40 17.84 4.30
C PRO A 391 -11.76 16.59 5.11
N GLU A 392 -12.97 16.61 5.67
CA GLU A 392 -13.47 15.49 6.46
C GLU A 392 -13.38 14.16 5.69
N LYS A 393 -12.91 13.11 6.37
CA LYS A 393 -12.70 11.75 5.85
C LYS A 393 -11.68 11.63 4.70
N CYS A 394 -10.90 12.68 4.41
CA CYS A 394 -9.88 12.65 3.37
C CYS A 394 -8.45 12.40 3.90
N THR A 395 -8.26 12.33 5.23
CA THR A 395 -6.95 12.23 5.90
C THR A 395 -6.05 11.13 5.31
N ALA A 396 -6.57 9.90 5.17
CA ALA A 396 -5.81 8.78 4.61
C ALA A 396 -5.35 8.97 3.15
N MET A 397 -5.93 9.92 2.40
CA MET A 397 -5.61 10.18 1.00
C MET A 397 -4.70 11.39 0.80
N VAL A 398 -4.80 12.41 1.66
CA VAL A 398 -4.14 13.70 1.44
C VAL A 398 -3.41 14.25 2.64
N GLN A 399 -3.48 13.65 3.83
CA GLN A 399 -2.70 14.13 4.96
C GLN A 399 -1.31 13.49 4.92
N ALA A 400 -0.26 14.32 4.81
CA ALA A 400 1.11 13.84 4.63
C ALA A 400 1.51 12.83 5.72
N LEU A 401 1.22 13.14 7.00
CA LEU A 401 1.51 12.25 8.11
C LEU A 401 0.89 10.85 7.99
N ASP A 402 -0.37 10.76 7.54
CA ASP A 402 -1.10 9.50 7.41
C ASP A 402 -0.71 8.69 6.17
N THR A 403 -0.28 9.35 5.09
CA THR A 403 0.15 8.66 3.87
C THR A 403 1.47 7.89 4.04
N GLY A 404 2.30 8.21 5.04
CA GLY A 404 3.58 7.54 5.23
C GLY A 404 4.19 7.63 6.62
N PHE A 405 4.35 8.84 7.18
CA PHE A 405 5.16 9.07 8.38
C PHE A 405 4.67 8.28 9.60
N ASN A 406 3.36 8.34 9.90
CA ASN A 406 2.75 7.69 11.06
C ASN A 406 3.02 6.17 11.07
N ARG A 407 3.07 5.54 9.89
CA ARG A 407 3.40 4.12 9.74
C ARG A 407 4.86 3.83 10.14
N GLN A 408 5.79 4.69 9.73
CA GLN A 408 7.22 4.54 10.01
C GLN A 408 7.52 4.78 11.49
N PHE A 409 6.90 5.80 12.07
CA PHE A 409 6.92 6.08 13.50
C PHE A 409 6.42 4.90 14.34
N LYS A 410 5.23 4.37 14.02
CA LYS A 410 4.67 3.21 14.71
C LYS A 410 5.45 1.92 14.49
N TYR A 411 6.12 1.77 13.35
CA TYR A 411 7.02 0.65 13.10
C TYR A 411 8.21 0.69 14.07
N PHE A 412 8.85 1.85 14.23
CA PHE A 412 9.96 2.01 15.16
C PHE A 412 9.58 1.66 16.60
N ILE A 413 8.46 2.19 17.09
CA ILE A 413 7.97 1.90 18.45
C ILE A 413 7.73 0.40 18.60
N ARG A 414 7.04 -0.22 17.63
CA ARG A 414 6.75 -1.65 17.66
C ARG A 414 8.02 -2.51 17.67
N ALA A 415 9.07 -2.13 16.95
CA ALA A 415 10.34 -2.85 16.97
C ALA A 415 10.98 -2.89 18.38
N ILE A 416 10.84 -1.81 19.16
CA ILE A 416 11.29 -1.79 20.57
C ILE A 416 10.47 -2.78 21.42
N TYR A 417 9.14 -2.77 21.28
CA TYR A 417 8.28 -3.72 22.01
C TYR A 417 8.54 -5.17 21.61
N ASP A 418 8.61 -5.47 20.31
CA ASP A 418 8.84 -6.82 19.79
C ASP A 418 10.19 -7.38 20.27
N TYR A 419 11.25 -6.54 20.29
CA TYR A 419 12.55 -6.95 20.81
C TYR A 419 12.49 -7.21 22.32
N ALA A 420 11.96 -6.27 23.09
CA ALA A 420 11.86 -6.42 24.54
C ALA A 420 11.04 -7.65 24.91
N ALA A 421 9.95 -7.92 24.18
CA ALA A 421 9.08 -9.05 24.45
C ALA A 421 9.72 -10.43 24.24
N LEU A 422 10.82 -10.52 23.48
CA LEU A 422 11.53 -11.78 23.22
C LEU A 422 12.83 -11.91 24.01
N HIS A 423 13.44 -10.79 24.40
CA HIS A 423 14.80 -10.75 24.93
C HIS A 423 14.91 -10.21 26.35
N GLU A 424 13.88 -9.54 26.86
CA GLU A 424 13.85 -9.02 28.22
C GLU A 424 13.07 -9.96 29.14
N SER A 425 13.61 -10.21 30.32
CA SER A 425 12.96 -11.03 31.35
C SER A 425 11.74 -10.33 31.96
N GLU A 426 10.80 -11.10 32.52
CA GLU A 426 9.67 -10.51 33.26
C GLU A 426 10.12 -9.76 34.53
N ASP A 427 11.28 -10.14 35.08
CA ASP A 427 11.90 -9.55 36.27
C ASP A 427 12.68 -8.25 35.97
N THR A 428 12.91 -7.91 34.70
CA THR A 428 13.54 -6.64 34.34
C THR A 428 12.55 -5.48 34.49
N GLU A 429 12.97 -4.38 35.11
CA GLU A 429 12.16 -3.15 35.30
C GLU A 429 11.65 -2.52 33.99
N CYS A 430 12.10 -2.99 32.83
CA CYS A 430 11.74 -2.50 31.51
C CYS A 430 10.33 -2.99 31.09
N ARG A 431 9.30 -2.55 31.81
CA ARG A 431 7.91 -2.90 31.47
C ARG A 431 7.39 -2.21 30.21
N LEU A 432 8.16 -1.29 29.61
CA LEU A 432 7.88 -0.45 28.42
C LEU A 432 6.58 0.36 28.45
N THR A 433 5.66 0.06 29.37
CA THR A 433 4.32 0.62 29.48
C THR A 433 4.21 1.68 30.57
N SER A 434 5.28 1.90 31.35
CA SER A 434 5.34 2.99 32.30
C SER A 434 5.34 4.34 31.59
N ARG A 435 4.93 5.41 32.27
CA ARG A 435 4.97 6.78 31.72
C ARG A 435 6.38 7.14 31.22
N ASN A 436 7.40 6.78 32.00
CA ASN A 436 8.78 7.11 31.70
C ASN A 436 9.30 6.32 30.51
N ASP A 437 8.92 5.05 30.39
CA ASP A 437 9.26 4.24 29.22
C ASP A 437 8.56 4.73 27.96
N VAL A 438 7.29 5.10 28.04
CA VAL A 438 6.54 5.70 26.93
C VAL A 438 7.27 6.96 26.44
N LEU A 439 7.62 7.87 27.35
CA LEU A 439 8.32 9.10 26.99
C LEU A 439 9.72 8.81 26.43
N LYS A 440 10.47 7.88 27.01
CA LYS A 440 11.78 7.48 26.50
C LYS A 440 11.67 6.89 25.09
N THR A 441 10.69 6.02 24.85
CA THR A 441 10.44 5.38 23.55
C THR A 441 10.07 6.41 22.49
N VAL A 442 9.12 7.30 22.78
CA VAL A 442 8.69 8.35 21.85
C VAL A 442 9.83 9.33 21.57
N SER A 443 10.64 9.65 22.58
CA SER A 443 11.82 10.50 22.42
C SER A 443 12.89 9.86 21.51
N LEU A 444 13.19 8.57 21.67
CA LEU A 444 14.11 7.85 20.79
C LEU A 444 13.56 7.75 19.36
N ALA A 445 12.24 7.59 19.20
CA ALA A 445 11.58 7.58 17.90
C ALA A 445 11.70 8.94 17.20
N HIS A 446 11.43 10.05 17.90
CA HIS A 446 11.66 11.41 17.40
C HIS A 446 13.12 11.57 16.95
N PHE A 447 14.06 11.20 17.83
CA PHE A 447 15.47 11.32 17.56
C PHE A 447 15.87 10.55 16.29
N ILE A 448 15.56 9.27 16.20
CA ILE A 448 15.93 8.44 15.04
C ILE A 448 15.31 9.00 13.75
N LEU A 449 14.03 9.36 13.76
CA LEU A 449 13.32 9.85 12.57
C LEU A 449 13.72 11.27 12.16
N SER A 450 14.34 12.04 13.06
CA SER A 450 14.85 13.39 12.76
C SER A 450 16.18 13.37 12.00
N ALA A 451 16.79 12.20 11.80
CA ALA A 451 18.06 12.10 11.11
C ALA A 451 17.93 12.49 9.62
N PRO A 452 18.96 13.15 9.02
CA PRO A 452 18.92 13.58 7.63
C PRO A 452 18.60 12.46 6.62
N LYS A 453 18.94 11.20 6.94
CA LYS A 453 18.64 10.05 6.08
C LYS A 453 17.15 9.80 5.84
N PHE A 454 16.27 10.33 6.69
CA PHE A 454 14.82 10.20 6.54
C PHE A 454 14.17 11.40 5.82
N LYS A 455 14.96 12.37 5.35
CA LYS A 455 14.43 13.51 4.57
C LYS A 455 13.64 13.06 3.36
N GLY A 456 14.20 12.18 2.52
CA GLY A 456 13.48 11.64 1.37
C GLY A 456 12.23 10.86 1.76
N MET A 457 12.25 10.12 2.87
CA MET A 457 11.05 9.43 3.38
C MET A 457 9.94 10.40 3.78
N ILE A 458 10.29 11.50 4.46
CA ILE A 458 9.33 12.53 4.89
C ILE A 458 8.82 13.31 3.67
N ARG A 459 9.69 13.73 2.74
CA ARG A 459 9.30 14.36 1.46
C ARG A 459 8.37 13.48 0.66
N ASN A 460 8.64 12.18 0.59
CA ASN A 460 7.78 11.22 -0.10
C ASN A 460 6.36 11.14 0.50
N CYS A 461 6.15 11.52 1.76
CA CYS A 461 4.80 11.63 2.34
C CYS A 461 4.01 12.76 1.66
N TRP A 462 4.66 13.86 1.29
CA TRP A 462 4.04 14.97 0.56
C TRP A 462 3.75 14.62 -0.90
N VAL A 463 4.64 13.83 -1.54
CA VAL A 463 4.39 13.26 -2.87
C VAL A 463 3.19 12.31 -2.85
N THR A 464 3.16 11.39 -1.88
CA THR A 464 2.06 10.41 -1.74
C THR A 464 0.73 11.11 -1.44
N ALA A 465 0.74 12.23 -0.70
CA ALA A 465 -0.44 13.07 -0.49
C ALA A 465 -0.88 13.85 -1.76
N GLY A 466 -0.03 13.94 -2.79
CA GLY A 466 -0.27 14.66 -4.03
C GLY A 466 -0.02 16.17 -3.93
N MET A 467 0.78 16.62 -2.96
CA MET A 467 1.14 18.03 -2.75
C MET A 467 2.47 18.41 -3.40
N LEU A 468 3.38 17.45 -3.52
CA LEU A 468 4.64 17.56 -4.23
C LEU A 468 4.61 16.63 -5.45
N GLU A 469 5.19 17.04 -6.59
CA GLU A 469 5.14 16.23 -7.82
C GLU A 469 6.10 15.05 -7.78
N GLU A 470 7.33 15.31 -7.33
CA GLU A 470 8.39 14.31 -7.26
C GLU A 470 9.23 14.47 -6.00
N ASN A 471 9.97 13.42 -5.65
CA ASN A 471 10.92 13.45 -4.56
C ASN A 471 12.33 13.30 -5.10
N GLU A 472 13.13 14.35 -4.92
CA GLU A 472 14.54 14.41 -5.36
C GLU A 472 15.49 13.66 -4.41
N GLU A 473 15.03 13.32 -3.20
CA GLU A 473 15.84 12.70 -2.16
C GLU A 473 15.63 11.18 -2.11
N PRO A 474 16.68 10.36 -1.89
CA PRO A 474 16.55 8.92 -1.73
C PRO A 474 15.54 8.54 -0.64
N VAL A 475 14.61 7.64 -0.97
CA VAL A 475 13.61 7.15 -0.02
C VAL A 475 14.12 5.89 0.67
N VAL A 476 14.35 5.98 1.98
CA VAL A 476 14.67 4.82 2.82
C VAL A 476 13.65 4.73 3.95
N ASN A 477 13.08 3.55 4.17
CA ASN A 477 12.15 3.32 5.26
C ASN A 477 12.89 2.93 6.56
N VAL A 478 12.22 3.03 7.71
CA VAL A 478 12.81 2.76 9.03
C VAL A 478 13.32 1.32 9.15
N ARG A 479 12.60 0.35 8.59
CA ARG A 479 13.00 -1.06 8.64
C ARG A 479 14.35 -1.28 7.97
N ASP A 480 14.52 -0.75 6.77
CA ASP A 480 15.71 -0.96 5.98
C ASP A 480 16.90 -0.18 6.57
N ALA A 481 16.67 1.07 7.01
CA ALA A 481 17.69 1.92 7.60
C ALA A 481 18.19 1.44 8.97
N CYS A 482 17.30 0.95 9.82
CA CYS A 482 17.61 0.70 11.23
C CYS A 482 17.70 -0.78 11.60
N PHE A 483 17.00 -1.67 10.87
CA PHE A 483 16.73 -3.03 11.36
C PHE A 483 17.04 -4.18 10.38
N THR A 484 17.53 -3.91 9.17
CA THR A 484 17.76 -4.96 8.16
C THR A 484 19.22 -5.42 8.10
N ASN A 485 20.18 -4.49 8.00
CA ASN A 485 21.60 -4.80 7.88
C ASN A 485 22.35 -4.48 9.18
N ILE A 486 21.90 -5.08 10.29
CA ILE A 486 22.50 -4.86 11.61
C ILE A 486 23.78 -5.71 11.72
N SER A 487 24.91 -5.08 12.09
CA SER A 487 26.14 -5.81 12.43
C SER A 487 25.91 -6.73 13.63
N HIS A 488 26.61 -7.88 13.72
CA HIS A 488 26.53 -8.73 14.90
C HIS A 488 27.19 -8.15 16.16
N GLN A 489 28.03 -7.11 16.01
CA GLN A 489 28.78 -6.51 17.10
C GLN A 489 28.26 -5.12 17.44
N CYS A 490 28.01 -4.89 18.72
CA CYS A 490 27.73 -3.56 19.23
C CYS A 490 29.00 -2.70 19.16
N VAL A 491 28.84 -1.42 18.87
CA VAL A 491 29.94 -0.45 18.79
C VAL A 491 30.70 -0.28 20.11
N ILE A 492 30.05 -0.57 21.25
CA ILE A 492 30.69 -0.45 22.55
C ILE A 492 31.68 -1.61 22.74
N GLU A 493 32.93 -1.27 22.99
CA GLU A 493 34.00 -2.24 23.19
C GLU A 493 33.64 -3.25 24.28
N ASN A 494 33.96 -4.53 24.03
CA ASN A 494 33.68 -5.66 24.92
C ASN A 494 32.19 -5.88 25.25
N CYS A 495 31.26 -5.30 24.48
CA CYS A 495 29.84 -5.62 24.59
C CYS A 495 29.55 -7.01 23.99
N MET A 496 28.98 -7.89 24.81
CA MET A 496 28.61 -9.26 24.43
C MET A 496 27.10 -9.42 24.16
N GLU A 497 26.33 -8.34 24.22
CA GLU A 497 24.88 -8.39 23.96
C GLU A 497 24.58 -8.41 22.45
N ASN A 498 23.48 -9.08 22.10
CA ASN A 498 22.97 -9.06 20.74
C ASN A 498 22.59 -7.63 20.32
N THR A 499 22.96 -7.31 19.09
CA THR A 499 22.67 -6.02 18.47
C THR A 499 21.19 -5.89 18.12
N PHE A 500 20.65 -4.69 18.32
CA PHE A 500 19.24 -4.39 18.11
C PHE A 500 19.00 -3.43 16.94
N ILE A 501 19.85 -2.41 16.78
CA ILE A 501 19.56 -1.29 15.88
C ILE A 501 20.81 -0.63 15.32
N VAL A 502 20.73 -0.15 14.08
CA VAL A 502 21.65 0.84 13.50
C VAL A 502 21.13 2.25 13.77
N CYS A 503 21.90 3.06 14.49
CA CYS A 503 21.51 4.44 14.78
C CYS A 503 21.49 5.29 13.51
N SER A 504 20.40 6.02 13.27
CA SER A 504 20.23 6.83 12.06
C SER A 504 21.07 8.11 12.01
N TRP A 505 21.71 8.50 13.11
CA TRP A 505 22.57 9.69 13.16
C TRP A 505 24.05 9.39 13.03
N CYS A 506 24.53 8.30 13.66
CA CYS A 506 25.95 7.95 13.66
C CYS A 506 26.27 6.72 12.81
N ASP A 507 25.26 6.03 12.26
CA ASP A 507 25.41 4.81 11.45
C ASP A 507 26.11 3.65 12.18
N ARG A 508 26.21 3.72 13.52
CA ARG A 508 26.80 2.67 14.36
C ARG A 508 25.72 1.72 14.88
N THR A 509 26.10 0.47 15.08
CA THR A 509 25.22 -0.59 15.57
C THR A 509 25.26 -0.67 17.09
N TYR A 510 24.10 -0.74 17.74
CA TYR A 510 23.95 -0.82 19.19
C TYR A 510 23.11 -2.03 19.61
N CYS A 511 23.45 -2.64 20.73
CA CYS A 511 22.54 -3.54 21.44
C CYS A 511 21.40 -2.74 22.09
N PHE A 512 20.38 -3.45 22.58
CA PHE A 512 19.22 -2.82 23.21
C PHE A 512 19.59 -2.06 24.48
N SER A 513 20.50 -2.58 25.32
CA SER A 513 20.95 -1.90 26.54
C SER A 513 21.62 -0.56 26.24
N HIS A 514 22.60 -0.53 25.33
CA HIS A 514 23.32 0.69 24.95
C HIS A 514 22.44 1.68 24.18
N PHE A 515 21.46 1.19 23.41
CA PHE A 515 20.55 2.07 22.69
C PHE A 515 19.44 2.64 23.60
N TYR A 516 18.66 1.74 24.22
CA TYR A 516 17.43 2.08 24.92
C TYR A 516 17.68 2.38 26.41
N ARG A 517 18.29 1.45 27.16
CA ARG A 517 18.45 1.60 28.62
C ARG A 517 19.31 2.80 28.97
N GLN A 518 20.47 2.92 28.32
CA GLN A 518 21.39 4.05 28.45
C GLN A 518 20.94 5.33 27.73
N TYR A 519 19.79 5.28 27.02
CA TYR A 519 19.18 6.42 26.36
C TYR A 519 20.10 7.13 25.37
N HIS A 520 20.34 6.47 24.24
CA HIS A 520 21.36 6.84 23.27
C HIS A 520 21.25 8.27 22.70
N LEU A 521 20.07 8.89 22.74
CA LEU A 521 19.92 10.31 22.39
C LEU A 521 20.95 11.21 23.08
N LYS A 522 21.27 10.92 24.35
CA LYS A 522 22.25 11.67 25.15
C LYS A 522 23.70 11.23 24.95
N THR A 523 23.94 10.08 24.33
CA THR A 523 25.29 9.53 24.15
C THR A 523 25.76 9.52 22.69
N CYS A 524 24.86 9.84 21.75
CA CYS A 524 25.19 9.95 20.34
C CYS A 524 25.97 11.24 20.05
N ASP A 525 27.25 11.11 19.71
CA ASP A 525 28.15 12.18 19.25
C ASP A 525 27.65 12.93 18.00
N LYS A 526 26.78 12.33 17.20
CA LYS A 526 26.14 12.95 16.03
C LYS A 526 24.76 13.54 16.32
N SER A 527 24.26 13.44 17.55
CA SER A 527 22.96 14.02 17.91
C SER A 527 23.04 15.55 17.93
N PRO A 528 22.09 16.26 17.28
CA PRO A 528 22.03 17.72 17.36
C PRO A 528 21.72 18.20 18.78
N LEU A 529 21.16 17.33 19.63
CA LEU A 529 20.84 17.59 21.02
C LEU A 529 22.00 17.25 21.97
N TYR A 530 23.04 16.55 21.51
CA TYR A 530 24.23 16.23 22.31
C TYR A 530 25.03 17.48 22.69
N LYS A 531 25.13 18.44 21.76
CA LYS A 531 25.89 19.69 21.98
C LYS A 531 25.18 20.72 22.86
N ALA A 532 23.86 20.60 23.06
CA ALA A 532 23.07 21.53 23.86
C ALA A 532 23.12 21.23 25.38
N VAL A 533 23.74 20.12 25.80
CA VAL A 533 23.78 19.66 27.19
C VAL A 533 25.15 19.85 27.84
N LEU A 534 26.20 20.16 27.06
CA LEU A 534 27.49 20.55 27.61
C LEU A 534 27.51 22.08 27.82
N PRO A 535 27.72 22.58 29.04
CA PRO A 535 27.95 24.00 29.27
C PRO A 535 29.13 24.46 28.41
N GLU A 536 28.95 25.57 27.67
CA GLU A 536 30.03 26.21 26.93
C GLU A 536 31.20 26.49 27.89
N GLY A 537 32.31 25.76 27.71
CA GLY A 537 33.55 26.00 28.46
C GLY A 537 34.22 24.80 29.14
N SER A 538 33.72 23.57 29.03
CA SER A 538 34.48 22.38 29.50
C SER A 538 34.98 21.52 28.34
N SER A 539 36.19 21.79 27.88
CA SER A 539 37.01 20.79 27.23
C SER A 539 37.50 19.81 28.29
N ASN A 540 36.64 18.92 28.77
CA ASN A 540 37.08 17.75 29.52
C ASN A 540 36.30 16.55 29.03
N ILE A 541 37.01 15.71 28.27
CA ILE A 541 36.74 14.27 28.21
C ILE A 541 36.53 13.84 29.67
N PRO A 542 35.43 13.16 30.02
CA PRO A 542 35.17 12.83 31.42
C PRO A 542 36.31 11.93 31.91
N ASP A 543 36.95 12.37 32.99
CA ASP A 543 38.03 11.63 33.65
C ASP A 543 37.52 10.21 33.93
N PRO A 544 38.22 9.15 33.44
CA PRO A 544 37.85 7.76 33.69
C PRO A 544 37.61 7.46 35.18
N GLU A 545 38.27 8.18 36.08
CA GLU A 545 38.06 8.04 37.53
C GLU A 545 36.70 8.57 37.99
N VAL A 546 36.18 9.63 37.37
CA VAL A 546 34.84 10.19 37.69
C VAL A 546 33.73 9.28 37.16
N VAL A 547 33.90 8.73 35.96
CA VAL A 547 32.97 7.74 35.39
C VAL A 547 32.98 6.44 36.21
N ALA A 548 34.16 6.00 36.65
CA ALA A 548 34.29 4.87 37.56
C ALA A 548 33.65 5.14 38.93
N PHE A 549 33.78 6.37 39.44
CA PHE A 549 33.16 6.80 40.70
C PHE A 549 31.63 6.86 40.60
N GLU A 550 31.07 7.40 39.53
CA GLU A 550 29.62 7.42 39.29
C GLU A 550 29.05 6.01 39.11
N LYS A 551 29.78 5.13 38.43
CA LYS A 551 29.44 3.70 38.32
C LYS A 551 29.47 2.99 39.68
N ALA A 552 30.51 3.24 40.48
CA ALA A 552 30.63 2.67 41.83
C ALA A 552 29.54 3.19 42.78
N MET A 553 29.14 4.46 42.64
CA MET A 553 28.02 5.05 43.38
C MET A 553 26.68 4.39 43.02
N PHE A 554 26.44 4.14 41.73
CA PHE A 554 25.24 3.44 41.27
C PHE A 554 25.20 1.98 41.76
N GLU A 555 26.32 1.27 41.68
CA GLU A 555 26.45 -0.10 42.19
C GLU A 555 26.28 -0.16 43.73
N ALA A 556 26.75 0.86 44.46
CA ALA A 556 26.55 0.98 45.90
C ALA A 556 25.08 1.26 46.28
N GLU A 557 24.36 2.08 45.51
CA GLU A 557 22.91 2.30 45.72
C GLU A 557 22.09 1.02 45.45
N GLU A 558 22.45 0.25 44.42
CA GLU A 558 21.81 -1.03 44.13
C GLU A 558 22.07 -2.06 45.23
N ALA A 559 23.30 -2.12 45.74
CA ALA A 559 23.65 -2.98 46.88
C ALA A 559 22.89 -2.58 48.17
N LEU A 560 22.67 -1.27 48.38
CA LEU A 560 21.91 -0.77 49.51
C LEU A 560 20.43 -1.19 49.42
N LYS A 561 19.81 -1.05 48.24
CA LYS A 561 18.42 -1.50 48.00
C LYS A 561 18.28 -3.01 48.18
N ALA A 562 19.23 -3.81 47.68
CA ALA A 562 19.23 -5.26 47.88
C ALA A 562 19.33 -5.63 49.36
N THR A 563 20.10 -4.88 50.13
CA THR A 563 20.24 -5.07 51.58
C THR A 563 18.95 -4.70 52.33
N GLU A 564 18.25 -3.64 51.91
CA GLU A 564 16.93 -3.27 52.46
C GLU A 564 15.87 -4.34 52.21
N VAL A 565 15.88 -4.96 51.02
CA VAL A 565 14.98 -6.08 50.69
C VAL A 565 15.27 -7.28 51.61
N LEU A 566 16.54 -7.67 51.76
CA LEU A 566 16.93 -8.77 52.66
C LEU A 566 16.59 -8.48 54.13
N LEU A 567 16.74 -7.23 54.59
CA LEU A 567 16.32 -6.81 55.93
C LEU A 567 14.80 -6.93 56.12
N SER A 568 14.02 -6.62 55.08
CA SER A 568 12.57 -6.78 55.10
C SER A 568 12.15 -8.24 55.22
N GLU A 569 12.81 -9.15 54.48
CA GLU A 569 12.56 -10.59 54.51
C GLU A 569 12.96 -11.22 55.85
N VAL A 570 14.11 -10.82 56.41
CA VAL A 570 14.55 -11.26 57.74
C VAL A 570 13.58 -10.78 58.83
N THR A 571 13.03 -9.57 58.68
CA THR A 571 12.02 -9.04 59.61
C THR A 571 10.70 -9.82 59.50
N GLN A 572 10.28 -10.19 58.29
CA GLN A 572 9.13 -11.07 58.07
C GLN A 572 9.32 -12.47 58.65
N ALA A 573 10.51 -13.06 58.47
CA ALA A 573 10.86 -14.36 59.03
C ALA A 573 10.89 -14.36 60.57
N LYS A 574 11.36 -13.27 61.18
CA LYS A 574 11.32 -13.06 62.64
C LYS A 574 9.89 -12.96 63.15
N ASN A 575 9.01 -12.24 62.46
CA ASN A 575 7.60 -12.11 62.84
C ASN A 575 6.84 -13.46 62.77
N LEU A 576 7.13 -14.27 61.76
CA LEU A 576 6.58 -15.63 61.63
C LEU A 576 7.07 -16.58 62.74
N THR A 577 8.29 -16.38 63.27
CA THR A 577 8.79 -17.19 64.39
C THR A 577 8.21 -16.75 65.74
N THR A 578 7.88 -15.47 65.94
CA THR A 578 7.16 -14.99 67.13
C THR A 578 5.69 -15.43 67.15
N GLU A 579 5.00 -15.44 66.01
CA GLU A 579 3.61 -15.93 65.90
C GLU A 579 3.49 -17.45 66.13
N ASN A 580 4.47 -18.22 65.67
CA ASN A 580 4.51 -19.67 65.93
C ASN A 580 4.81 -20.02 67.40
N LYS A 581 5.63 -19.21 68.09
CA LYS A 581 5.83 -19.34 69.55
C LYS A 581 4.59 -18.94 70.37
N ALA A 582 3.80 -17.97 69.91
CA ALA A 582 2.53 -17.58 70.54
C ALA A 582 1.39 -18.58 70.30
N SER A 583 1.45 -19.36 69.22
CA SER A 583 0.45 -20.37 68.87
C SER A 583 0.69 -21.72 69.57
N SER A 584 1.97 -22.06 69.83
CA SER A 584 2.37 -23.24 70.62
C SER A 584 1.98 -23.15 72.10
N SER A 585 1.82 -21.96 72.69
CA SER A 585 1.42 -21.80 74.09
C SER A 585 -0.10 -21.85 74.32
N LYS A 586 -0.93 -21.81 73.25
CA LYS A 586 -2.40 -21.85 73.34
C LYS A 586 -3.03 -23.22 73.04
N GLN A 587 -2.27 -24.19 72.50
CA GLN A 587 -2.80 -25.52 72.17
C GLN A 587 -2.79 -26.53 73.33
N THR A 588 -2.18 -26.21 74.47
CA THR A 588 -2.11 -27.11 75.64
C THR A 588 -3.34 -27.07 76.56
N THR A 589 -4.33 -26.19 76.31
CA THR A 589 -5.43 -25.94 77.28
C THR A 589 -6.84 -26.37 76.85
N THR A 590 -7.05 -26.94 75.65
CA THR A 590 -8.43 -27.08 75.11
C THR A 590 -8.78 -28.45 74.50
N TYR A 591 -8.24 -29.55 75.04
CA TYR A 591 -8.62 -30.92 74.67
C TYR A 591 -9.23 -31.69 75.86
N LYS A 592 -10.26 -31.13 76.50
CA LYS A 592 -11.24 -31.89 77.28
C LYS A 592 -12.61 -31.24 77.13
N ASN A 593 -13.45 -31.74 76.21
CA ASN A 593 -14.84 -32.10 76.47
C ASN A 593 -15.71 -32.20 75.19
N LYS A 594 -16.51 -33.29 75.18
CA LYS A 594 -17.84 -33.47 74.57
C LYS A 594 -17.94 -33.97 73.12
N VAL A 595 -18.21 -35.27 73.02
CA VAL A 595 -18.88 -35.99 71.92
C VAL A 595 -20.35 -36.23 72.33
N SER A 596 -21.32 -35.97 71.43
CA SER A 596 -22.61 -36.70 71.29
C SER A 596 -23.50 -36.11 70.17
N PRO A 597 -24.47 -36.87 69.59
CA PRO A 597 -24.53 -37.06 68.13
C PRO A 597 -25.78 -36.55 67.38
N LYS A 598 -25.66 -36.62 66.04
CA LYS A 598 -26.52 -36.14 64.95
C LYS A 598 -27.87 -36.86 64.79
N LYS A 599 -28.91 -36.12 64.34
CA LYS A 599 -30.16 -36.61 63.73
C LYS A 599 -30.17 -36.43 62.20
N ALA A 600 -30.89 -37.35 61.54
CA ALA A 600 -30.98 -37.59 60.09
C ALA A 600 -31.92 -36.63 59.30
N PRO A 601 -31.91 -36.64 57.94
CA PRO A 601 -32.45 -35.58 57.09
C PRO A 601 -33.84 -35.88 56.49
N ARG A 602 -34.57 -34.84 56.05
CA ARG A 602 -35.77 -34.97 55.19
C ARG A 602 -35.79 -33.95 54.04
N LYS A 603 -36.05 -34.50 52.85
CA LYS A 603 -36.26 -33.88 51.53
C LYS A 603 -37.51 -32.98 51.47
N ARG A 604 -37.47 -31.99 50.56
CA ARG A 604 -38.56 -31.42 49.72
C ARG A 604 -37.86 -30.56 48.64
N GLY A 605 -38.19 -30.51 47.36
CA GLY A 605 -39.38 -30.91 46.62
C GLY A 605 -39.88 -29.73 45.79
N LYS A 606 -39.56 -29.73 44.48
CA LYS A 606 -40.15 -29.03 43.32
C LYS A 606 -40.94 -27.73 43.53
N LYS A 607 -40.50 -26.66 42.87
CA LYS A 607 -41.11 -26.13 41.63
C LYS A 607 -40.08 -25.34 40.84
#